data_AF-L1LE99-F1
#
_entry.id   AF-L1LE99-F1
#
_cell.length_a   1.000
_cell.length_b   1.000
_cell.length_c   1.000
_cell.angle_alpha   90.00
_cell.angle_beta   90.00
_cell.angle_gamma   90.00
#
_symmetry.space_group_name_H-M   'P 1'
#
loop_
_entity.id
_entity.type
_entity.pdbx_description
1 polymer ?
#
loop_
_entity_poly.entity_id
_entity_poly.type
_entity_poly.pdbx_seq_one_letter_code
_entity_poly.pdbx_strand_id
1 'polypeptide(L)'
;MEDAEGSHWLCFCSPFTCFQRKYRKSVDGSIVTIVKRVLTCSSYEEDDEEEESQDPLEVLKNCFSNIRCIKNETEVLQTKTYFIKRCVTKGNPIMEYITNGVLEGLPFANLVKGIEVLLEDENEQESSVLSIGSPIYLDLFSEIHVNKDLTREEITEAITEHLTDKYNALNDRLKDLQQNCNAFEKKACNQLEDLRDKFLEIVTSRGGNFKLSKSDFQTILKSSNPELVDEIFETLDKDDSGVVDWGQFELNCSTLICGY
;
A
#
# COMPACT_ATOMS: atom_id res chain seq x y z
N MET A 1 -43.53 -34.48 -7.76
CA MET A 1 -43.69 -34.03 -6.36
C MET A 1 -42.42 -34.42 -5.63
N GLU A 2 -41.26 -33.90 -6.03
CA GLU A 2 -40.88 -32.48 -6.15
C GLU A 2 -40.96 -31.74 -4.81
N ASP A 3 -39.75 -31.45 -4.34
CA ASP A 3 -39.25 -30.25 -3.70
C ASP A 3 -39.54 -30.00 -2.22
N ALA A 4 -38.48 -30.22 -1.44
CA ALA A 4 -38.11 -29.35 -0.33
C ALA A 4 -36.59 -29.12 -0.39
N GLU A 5 -36.19 -28.24 -1.31
CA GLU A 5 -34.99 -27.42 -1.18
C GLU A 5 -35.02 -26.72 0.19
N GLY A 6 -33.94 -26.77 0.96
CA GLY A 6 -33.93 -26.01 2.20
C GLY A 6 -32.80 -26.28 3.18
N SER A 7 -31.53 -26.30 2.74
CA SER A 7 -30.40 -26.26 3.69
C SER A 7 -29.11 -25.68 3.09
N HIS A 8 -29.19 -24.62 2.29
CA HIS A 8 -28.01 -23.90 1.76
C HIS A 8 -27.76 -22.54 2.44
N TRP A 9 -28.16 -22.35 3.71
CA TRP A 9 -28.07 -21.05 4.39
C TRP A 9 -27.02 -20.96 5.50
N LEU A 10 -26.20 -21.99 5.72
CA LEU A 10 -24.95 -21.87 6.47
C LEU A 10 -23.78 -21.67 5.51
N CYS A 11 -23.88 -20.65 4.64
CA CYS A 11 -22.67 -20.00 4.16
C CYS A 11 -21.98 -19.43 5.40
N PHE A 12 -20.93 -20.10 5.86
CA PHE A 12 -19.96 -19.51 6.77
C PHE A 12 -19.52 -18.18 6.12
N CYS A 13 -20.09 -17.07 6.59
CA CYS A 13 -19.46 -15.78 6.41
C CYS A 13 -18.13 -15.90 7.16
N SER A 14 -17.07 -16.28 6.46
CA SER A 14 -15.74 -16.05 6.96
C SER A 14 -15.64 -14.54 7.25
N PRO A 15 -14.89 -14.12 8.28
CA PRO A 15 -14.69 -12.71 8.56
C PRO A 15 -14.33 -11.92 7.29
N PHE A 16 -13.65 -12.55 6.33
CA PHE A 16 -13.28 -11.98 5.03
C PHE A 16 -14.46 -11.53 4.15
N THR A 17 -15.57 -12.30 4.09
CA THR A 17 -16.77 -11.88 3.32
C THR A 17 -17.52 -10.73 4.00
N CYS A 18 -17.32 -10.54 5.32
CA CYS A 18 -17.85 -9.42 6.07
C CYS A 18 -16.87 -8.22 6.21
N PHE A 19 -15.58 -8.40 5.85
CA PHE A 19 -14.51 -7.41 6.04
C PHE A 19 -14.63 -6.18 5.13
N GLN A 20 -15.45 -6.23 4.07
CA GLN A 20 -15.81 -5.04 3.30
C GLN A 20 -16.65 -4.02 4.10
N ARG A 21 -17.04 -4.29 5.36
CA ARG A 21 -18.07 -3.48 6.04
C ARG A 21 -17.72 -2.76 7.34
N LYS A 22 -16.51 -2.86 7.93
CA LYS A 22 -16.05 -1.92 8.98
C LYS A 22 -14.63 -2.21 9.45
N TYR A 23 -13.72 -1.30 9.15
CA TYR A 23 -12.44 -1.14 9.83
C TYR A 23 -12.67 -1.05 11.35
N ARG A 24 -12.21 -2.04 12.14
CA ARG A 24 -12.15 -1.91 13.61
C ARG A 24 -10.77 -1.39 14.01
N LYS A 25 -10.76 -0.18 14.59
CA LYS A 25 -9.61 0.41 15.28
C LYS A 25 -9.43 -0.27 16.65
N SER A 26 -8.76 -1.42 16.70
CA SER A 26 -7.94 -1.82 17.87
C SER A 26 -7.14 -3.06 17.50
N VAL A 27 -5.99 -2.84 16.87
CA VAL A 27 -4.98 -3.90 16.75
C VAL A 27 -4.13 -3.86 18.01
N ASP A 28 -3.95 -5.03 18.62
CA ASP A 28 -3.07 -5.26 19.76
C ASP A 28 -1.61 -4.95 19.35
N GLY A 29 -0.95 -4.02 20.05
CA GLY A 29 0.34 -3.45 19.62
C GLY A 29 1.48 -4.47 19.51
N SER A 30 1.35 -5.64 20.15
CA SER A 30 2.33 -6.72 20.11
C SER A 30 2.47 -7.35 18.72
N ILE A 31 1.35 -7.64 18.06
CA ILE A 31 1.32 -8.28 16.72
C ILE A 31 1.91 -7.35 15.66
N VAL A 32 1.55 -6.06 15.72
CA VAL A 32 2.10 -5.01 14.84
C VAL A 32 3.60 -4.87 15.03
N THR A 33 4.10 -5.06 16.26
CA THR A 33 5.54 -4.92 16.57
C THR A 33 6.34 -6.09 16.02
N ILE A 34 5.85 -7.33 16.16
CA ILE A 34 6.47 -8.53 15.57
C ILE A 34 6.47 -8.42 14.05
N VAL A 35 5.32 -8.11 13.45
CA VAL A 35 5.19 -7.92 12.00
C VAL A 35 6.11 -6.80 11.47
N LYS A 36 6.25 -5.67 12.18
CA LYS A 36 7.20 -4.60 11.84
C LYS A 36 8.67 -5.03 11.98
N ARG A 37 9.01 -5.85 12.97
CA ARG A 37 10.36 -6.39 13.17
C ARG A 37 10.72 -7.37 12.06
N VAL A 38 9.75 -8.18 11.63
CA VAL A 38 9.86 -9.11 10.51
C VAL A 38 10.01 -8.39 9.18
N LEU A 39 9.29 -7.27 8.96
CA LEU A 39 9.44 -6.46 7.75
C LEU A 39 10.73 -5.64 7.67
N THR A 40 11.40 -5.37 8.78
CA THR A 40 12.59 -4.51 8.79
C THR A 40 13.89 -5.27 8.53
N CYS A 41 13.81 -6.60 8.37
CA CYS A 41 14.93 -7.44 7.95
C CYS A 41 14.75 -7.91 6.49
N SER A 42 15.19 -7.12 5.52
CA SER A 42 16.09 -7.64 4.46
C SER A 42 16.67 -6.49 3.64
N SER A 43 17.99 -6.56 3.44
CA SER A 43 18.68 -5.93 2.32
C SER A 43 18.23 -6.62 1.04
N TYR A 44 17.90 -5.80 0.04
CA TYR A 44 17.54 -6.24 -1.30
C TYR A 44 18.73 -6.95 -1.97
N GLU A 45 18.57 -8.22 -2.30
CA GLU A 45 19.31 -8.87 -3.38
C GLU A 45 18.26 -9.43 -4.35
N GLU A 46 18.22 -8.85 -5.56
CA GLU A 46 17.42 -9.32 -6.68
C GLU A 46 18.19 -10.49 -7.32
N ASP A 47 17.85 -11.71 -6.96
CA ASP A 47 18.30 -12.89 -7.68
C ASP A 47 17.11 -13.55 -8.38
N ASP A 48 17.12 -13.44 -9.71
CA ASP A 48 16.36 -14.27 -10.63
C ASP A 48 16.92 -15.71 -10.54
N GLU A 49 16.23 -16.67 -9.92
CA GLU A 49 16.33 -18.10 -10.25
C GLU A 49 15.28 -18.97 -9.51
N GLU A 50 14.62 -19.82 -10.31
CA GLU A 50 13.91 -21.08 -10.00
C GLU A 50 12.71 -21.09 -9.02
N GLU A 51 11.61 -21.74 -9.47
CA GLU A 51 10.40 -22.11 -8.71
C GLU A 51 10.70 -23.15 -7.58
N GLU A 52 11.78 -23.00 -6.85
CA GLU A 52 11.94 -23.69 -5.57
C GLU A 52 10.95 -23.09 -4.56
N SER A 53 10.35 -23.96 -3.74
CA SER A 53 9.24 -23.66 -2.85
C SER A 53 9.49 -22.40 -2.01
N GLN A 54 9.03 -21.25 -2.49
CA GLN A 54 9.20 -19.99 -1.78
C GLN A 54 8.49 -20.10 -0.44
N ASP A 55 9.22 -19.77 0.63
CA ASP A 55 8.73 -19.73 1.99
C ASP A 55 7.44 -18.86 2.03
N PRO A 56 6.28 -19.43 2.39
CA PRO A 56 5.00 -18.71 2.43
C PRO A 56 5.06 -17.41 3.24
N LEU A 57 5.88 -17.37 4.30
CA LEU A 57 6.04 -16.19 5.13
C LEU A 57 6.86 -15.11 4.43
N GLU A 58 7.90 -15.49 3.68
CA GLU A 58 8.71 -14.54 2.91
C GLU A 58 7.91 -13.97 1.73
N VAL A 59 7.08 -14.79 1.08
CA VAL A 59 6.14 -14.32 0.05
C VAL A 59 5.18 -13.28 0.62
N LEU A 60 4.56 -13.56 1.77
CA LEU A 60 3.65 -12.62 2.43
C LEU A 60 4.35 -11.32 2.84
N LYS A 61 5.52 -11.43 3.47
CA LYS A 61 6.36 -10.30 3.85
C LYS A 61 6.68 -9.40 2.65
N ASN A 62 7.09 -10.00 1.53
CA ASN A 62 7.39 -9.27 0.30
C ASN A 62 6.14 -8.57 -0.27
N CYS A 63 4.98 -9.25 -0.30
CA CYS A 63 3.72 -8.63 -0.73
C CYS A 63 3.38 -7.39 0.12
N PHE A 64 3.44 -7.50 1.46
CA PHE A 64 3.10 -6.37 2.34
C PHE A 64 4.10 -5.23 2.27
N SER A 65 5.40 -5.53 2.15
CA SER A 65 6.43 -4.51 1.94
C SER A 65 6.16 -3.72 0.66
N ASN A 66 5.87 -4.41 -0.45
CA ASN A 66 5.56 -3.77 -1.72
C ASN A 66 4.26 -2.95 -1.66
N ILE A 67 3.18 -3.49 -1.07
CA ILE A 67 1.93 -2.73 -0.88
C ILE A 67 2.19 -1.43 -0.12
N ARG A 68 3.01 -1.48 0.94
CA ARG A 68 3.36 -0.29 1.72
C ARG A 68 4.17 0.72 0.90
N CYS A 69 5.19 0.26 0.17
CA CYS A 69 5.98 1.10 -0.72
C CYS A 69 5.08 1.78 -1.77
N ILE A 70 4.21 1.00 -2.41
CA ILE A 70 3.24 1.50 -3.40
C ILE A 70 2.29 2.53 -2.80
N LYS A 71 1.78 2.31 -1.59
CA LYS A 71 0.90 3.29 -0.91
C LYS A 71 1.62 4.62 -0.65
N ASN A 72 2.84 4.57 -0.12
CA ASN A 72 3.64 5.77 0.11
C ASN A 72 3.93 6.52 -1.21
N GLU A 73 4.29 5.78 -2.26
CA GLU A 73 4.53 6.38 -3.57
C GLU A 73 3.24 6.98 -4.17
N THR A 74 2.12 6.28 -4.03
CA THR A 74 0.79 6.73 -4.47
C THR A 74 0.42 8.06 -3.81
N GLU A 75 0.64 8.21 -2.50
CA GLU A 75 0.40 9.45 -1.76
C GLU A 75 1.24 10.62 -2.32
N VAL A 76 2.53 10.37 -2.60
CA VAL A 76 3.43 11.36 -3.20
C VAL A 76 2.93 11.77 -4.60
N LEU A 77 2.59 10.80 -5.46
CA LEU A 77 2.11 11.09 -6.81
C LEU A 77 0.74 11.77 -6.82
N GLN A 78 -0.19 11.39 -5.93
CA GLN A 78 -1.48 12.05 -5.76
C GLN A 78 -1.29 13.52 -5.37
N THR A 79 -0.36 13.78 -4.47
CA THR A 79 -0.01 15.13 -4.05
C THR A 79 0.54 15.96 -5.21
N LYS A 80 1.43 15.40 -6.05
CA LYS A 80 1.92 16.07 -7.27
C LYS A 80 0.79 16.35 -8.26
N THR A 81 -0.06 15.35 -8.52
CA THR A 81 -1.21 15.44 -9.42
C THR A 81 -2.21 16.51 -8.98
N TYR A 82 -2.45 16.63 -7.67
CA TYR A 82 -3.27 17.68 -7.08
C TYR A 82 -2.65 19.07 -7.27
N PHE A 83 -1.36 19.20 -7.02
CA PHE A 83 -0.63 20.44 -7.24
C PHE A 83 -0.71 20.91 -8.69
N ILE A 84 -0.43 20.04 -9.66
CA ILE A 84 -0.52 20.38 -11.08
C ILE A 84 -1.93 20.83 -11.45
N LYS A 85 -2.97 20.11 -11.00
CA LYS A 85 -4.37 20.51 -11.20
C LYS A 85 -4.63 21.93 -10.73
N ARG A 86 -4.12 22.31 -9.56
CA ARG A 86 -4.25 23.68 -9.05
C ARG A 86 -3.52 24.69 -9.94
N CYS A 87 -2.29 24.40 -10.36
CA CYS A 87 -1.54 25.28 -11.26
C CYS A 87 -2.30 25.55 -12.56
N VAL A 88 -2.84 24.53 -13.22
CA VAL A 88 -3.51 24.69 -14.52
C VAL A 88 -4.98 25.12 -14.40
N THR A 89 -5.50 25.27 -13.18
CA THR A 89 -6.88 25.73 -12.96
C THR A 89 -7.00 27.20 -13.34
N LYS A 90 -7.96 27.51 -14.23
CA LYS A 90 -8.20 28.87 -14.71
C LYS A 90 -8.50 29.82 -13.55
N GLY A 91 -7.81 30.95 -13.51
CA GLY A 91 -7.97 31.99 -12.49
C GLY A 91 -7.19 31.73 -11.20
N ASN A 92 -6.41 30.66 -11.12
CA ASN A 92 -5.51 30.42 -10.01
C ASN A 92 -4.24 31.31 -10.13
N PRO A 93 -3.83 32.04 -9.08
CA PRO A 93 -2.69 32.96 -9.13
C PRO A 93 -1.34 32.24 -9.28
N ILE A 94 -1.27 30.93 -9.02
CA ILE A 94 -0.03 30.15 -9.07
C ILE A 94 0.58 30.17 -10.49
N MET A 95 -0.24 29.99 -11.53
CA MET A 95 0.28 30.01 -12.91
C MET A 95 0.84 31.39 -13.27
N GLU A 96 0.15 32.47 -12.89
CA GLU A 96 0.63 33.83 -13.14
C GLU A 96 1.95 34.08 -12.39
N TYR A 97 2.06 33.62 -11.15
CA TYR A 97 3.29 33.69 -10.36
C TYR A 97 4.45 32.94 -11.03
N ILE A 98 4.22 31.71 -11.51
CA ILE A 98 5.23 30.91 -12.21
C ILE A 98 5.65 31.61 -13.51
N THR A 99 4.71 32.04 -14.35
CA THR A 99 5.01 32.72 -15.62
C THR A 99 5.83 33.99 -15.40
N ASN A 100 5.44 34.83 -14.44
CA ASN A 100 6.17 36.06 -14.12
C ASN A 100 7.57 35.76 -13.61
N GLY A 101 7.70 34.76 -12.74
CA GLY A 101 8.98 34.35 -12.22
C GLY A 101 9.93 33.83 -13.30
N VAL A 102 9.43 33.06 -14.26
CA VAL A 102 10.22 32.59 -15.41
C VAL A 102 10.65 33.76 -16.31
N LEU A 103 9.75 34.71 -16.57
CA LEU A 103 10.06 35.94 -17.32
C LEU A 103 11.16 36.78 -16.65
N GLU A 104 11.13 36.86 -15.32
CA GLU A 104 12.15 37.53 -14.51
C GLU A 104 13.46 36.74 -14.40
N GLY A 105 13.48 35.49 -14.91
CA GLY A 105 14.66 34.62 -14.87
C GLY A 105 14.91 34.00 -13.50
N LEU A 106 13.89 33.88 -12.65
CA LEU A 106 14.00 33.22 -11.36
C LEU A 106 14.17 31.71 -11.54
N PRO A 107 15.10 31.06 -10.81
CA PRO A 107 15.20 29.61 -10.78
C PRO A 107 13.90 28.99 -10.23
N PHE A 108 13.45 27.89 -10.81
CA PHE A 108 12.23 27.19 -10.35
C PHE A 108 12.26 26.81 -8.86
N ALA A 109 13.44 26.50 -8.30
CA ALA A 109 13.58 26.24 -6.87
C ALA A 109 13.15 27.44 -5.98
N ASN A 110 13.30 28.66 -6.47
CA ASN A 110 12.83 29.86 -5.77
C ASN A 110 11.33 30.09 -5.99
N LEU A 111 10.81 29.71 -7.16
CA LEU A 111 9.37 29.79 -7.46
C LEU A 111 8.57 28.82 -6.60
N VAL A 112 9.04 27.58 -6.43
CA VAL A 112 8.38 26.57 -5.59
C VAL A 112 8.20 27.08 -4.16
N LYS A 113 9.22 27.74 -3.59
CA LYS A 113 9.12 28.37 -2.25
C LYS A 113 8.10 29.50 -2.17
N GLY A 114 7.92 30.27 -3.23
CA GLY A 114 6.91 31.33 -3.27
C GLY A 114 5.49 30.79 -3.38
N ILE A 115 5.32 29.63 -4.02
CA ILE A 115 4.02 28.97 -4.18
C ILE A 115 3.51 28.38 -2.85
N GLU A 116 4.40 27.97 -1.94
CA GLU A 116 4.05 27.56 -0.57
C GLU A 116 3.18 28.62 0.12
N VAL A 117 3.62 29.88 0.08
CA VAL A 117 2.91 31.01 0.70
C VAL A 117 1.53 31.22 0.07
N LEU A 118 1.40 31.01 -1.24
CA LEU A 118 0.13 31.14 -1.96
C LEU A 118 -0.87 30.01 -1.66
N LEU A 119 -0.40 28.89 -1.10
CA LEU A 119 -1.23 27.72 -0.76
C LEU A 119 -1.64 27.69 0.71
N GLU A 120 -0.90 28.36 1.59
CA GLU A 120 -1.25 28.51 3.01
C GLU A 120 -2.47 29.43 3.24
N ASP A 121 -2.74 30.37 2.33
CA ASP A 121 -3.79 31.40 2.50
C ASP A 121 -5.23 30.91 2.20
N GLU A 122 -5.43 29.73 1.61
CA GLU A 122 -6.76 29.31 1.13
C GLU A 122 -7.48 28.21 1.95
N ASN A 123 -6.83 27.43 2.84
CA ASN A 123 -7.53 26.41 3.65
C ASN A 123 -6.70 25.89 4.86
N GLU A 124 -7.09 26.26 6.09
CA GLU A 124 -6.49 25.76 7.35
C GLU A 124 -6.70 24.24 7.59
N GLN A 125 -7.58 23.56 6.84
CA GLN A 125 -7.89 22.13 7.05
C GLN A 125 -7.15 21.14 6.13
N GLU A 126 -6.47 21.61 5.08
CA GLU A 126 -5.71 20.75 4.13
C GLU A 126 -4.20 21.03 4.13
N SER A 127 -3.77 22.00 4.95
CA SER A 127 -2.41 22.54 5.06
C SER A 127 -1.33 21.53 5.48
N SER A 128 -1.67 20.41 6.12
CA SER A 128 -0.67 19.48 6.66
C SER A 128 -0.02 18.53 5.64
N VAL A 129 -0.52 18.46 4.40
CA VAL A 129 -0.08 17.45 3.39
C VAL A 129 0.94 18.03 2.40
N LEU A 130 1.05 19.35 2.31
CA LEU A 130 1.80 20.04 1.27
C LEU A 130 2.99 20.81 1.85
N SER A 131 3.96 20.11 2.43
CA SER A 131 5.29 20.70 2.64
C SER A 131 5.98 20.84 1.28
N ILE A 132 5.63 21.87 0.51
CA ILE A 132 6.04 22.06 -0.89
C ILE A 132 7.53 22.40 -1.06
N GLY A 133 8.22 22.73 0.04
CA GLY A 133 9.67 22.85 0.09
C GLY A 133 10.39 21.50 -0.07
N SER A 134 9.62 20.42 -0.16
CA SER A 134 10.13 19.09 -0.44
C SER A 134 10.71 19.01 -1.86
N PRO A 135 11.88 18.36 -2.04
CA PRO A 135 12.46 18.07 -3.35
C PRO A 135 11.49 17.39 -4.35
N ILE A 136 10.38 16.85 -3.82
CA ILE A 136 9.28 16.19 -4.52
C ILE A 136 8.65 17.03 -5.64
N TYR A 137 8.72 18.37 -5.62
CA TYR A 137 8.11 19.20 -6.68
C TYR A 137 9.12 19.75 -7.70
N LEU A 138 10.42 19.66 -7.41
CA LEU A 138 11.46 20.22 -8.29
C LEU A 138 11.51 19.49 -9.62
N ASP A 139 11.20 18.19 -9.64
CA ASP A 139 11.16 17.37 -10.86
C ASP A 139 9.98 17.73 -11.79
N LEU A 140 8.94 18.40 -11.28
CA LEU A 140 7.82 18.86 -12.11
C LEU A 140 8.26 19.95 -13.10
N PHE A 141 9.27 20.76 -12.72
CA PHE A 141 9.68 21.93 -13.47
C PHE A 141 11.11 21.84 -14.04
N SER A 142 11.86 20.78 -13.73
CA SER A 142 13.28 20.66 -14.07
C SER A 142 13.60 20.62 -15.58
N GLU A 143 12.61 20.29 -16.41
CA GLU A 143 12.75 20.13 -17.86
C GLU A 143 12.12 21.28 -18.66
N ILE A 144 11.55 22.29 -17.99
CA ILE A 144 10.94 23.42 -18.69
C ILE A 144 12.06 24.32 -19.23
N HIS A 145 12.24 24.29 -20.54
CA HIS A 145 13.14 25.17 -21.25
C HIS A 145 12.35 26.29 -21.94
N VAL A 146 12.26 27.44 -21.28
CA VAL A 146 11.61 28.62 -21.85
C VAL A 146 12.64 29.55 -22.46
N ASN A 147 12.46 29.91 -23.74
CA ASN A 147 13.24 30.95 -24.37
C ASN A 147 12.75 32.34 -23.88
N LYS A 148 13.68 33.22 -23.51
CA LYS A 148 13.37 34.56 -22.98
C LYS A 148 12.75 35.51 -24.01
N ASP A 149 12.84 35.17 -25.29
CA ASP A 149 12.27 35.96 -26.38
C ASP A 149 10.76 35.71 -26.59
N LEU A 150 10.16 34.78 -25.84
CA LEU A 150 8.74 34.45 -25.92
C LEU A 150 7.87 35.49 -25.22
N THR A 151 6.67 35.69 -25.76
CA THR A 151 5.61 36.47 -25.12
C THR A 151 5.09 35.78 -23.86
N ARG A 152 4.45 36.54 -22.98
CA ARG A 152 3.88 36.00 -21.73
C ARG A 152 2.88 34.88 -22.00
N GLU A 153 2.10 35.02 -23.06
CA GLU A 153 1.12 34.04 -23.52
C GLU A 153 1.80 32.74 -23.97
N GLU A 154 2.83 32.82 -24.81
CA GLU A 154 3.60 31.66 -25.29
C GLU A 154 4.30 30.92 -24.14
N ILE A 155 4.83 31.65 -23.15
CA ILE A 155 5.44 31.06 -21.95
C ILE A 155 4.39 30.33 -21.12
N THR A 156 3.23 30.96 -20.91
CA THR A 156 2.13 30.36 -20.13
C THR A 156 1.61 29.10 -20.82
N GLU A 157 1.48 29.13 -22.14
CA GLU A 157 1.09 27.98 -22.95
C GLU A 157 2.11 26.84 -22.83
N ALA A 158 3.40 27.13 -22.99
CA ALA A 158 4.47 26.13 -22.87
C ALA A 158 4.53 25.48 -21.47
N ILE A 159 4.37 26.27 -20.40
CA ILE A 159 4.32 25.74 -19.02
C ILE A 159 3.07 24.89 -18.83
N THR A 160 1.92 25.33 -19.35
CA THR A 160 0.65 24.60 -19.24
C THR A 160 0.72 23.26 -19.97
N GLU A 161 1.27 23.24 -21.18
CA GLU A 161 1.48 22.02 -21.96
C GLU A 161 2.39 21.04 -21.20
N HIS A 162 3.55 21.51 -20.74
CA HIS A 162 4.49 20.69 -19.96
C HIS A 162 3.86 20.10 -18.69
N LEU A 163 3.14 20.93 -17.92
CA LEU A 163 2.46 20.46 -16.71
C LEU A 163 1.35 19.46 -17.04
N THR A 164 0.65 19.65 -18.15
CA THR A 164 -0.38 18.72 -18.61
C THR A 164 0.22 17.37 -18.99
N ASP A 165 1.37 17.36 -19.68
CA ASP A 165 2.09 16.13 -20.02
C ASP A 165 2.59 15.41 -18.78
N LYS A 166 3.17 16.14 -17.81
CA LYS A 166 3.57 15.57 -16.52
C LYS A 166 2.36 15.02 -15.76
N TYR A 167 1.23 15.70 -15.76
CA TYR A 167 -0.02 15.23 -15.15
C TYR A 167 -0.49 13.91 -15.77
N ASN A 168 -0.44 13.79 -17.10
CA ASN A 168 -0.80 12.56 -17.79
C ASN A 168 0.14 11.41 -17.42
N ALA A 169 1.46 11.65 -17.45
CA ALA A 169 2.47 10.66 -17.07
C ALA A 169 2.31 10.19 -15.61
N LEU A 170 2.03 11.11 -14.68
CA LEU A 170 1.78 10.79 -13.27
C LEU A 170 0.51 9.96 -13.11
N ASN A 171 -0.56 10.25 -13.85
CA ASN A 171 -1.80 9.46 -13.81
C ASN A 171 -1.60 8.06 -14.37
N ASP A 172 -0.81 7.89 -15.42
CA ASP A 172 -0.52 6.57 -15.95
C ASP A 172 0.30 5.76 -14.96
N ARG A 173 1.34 6.37 -14.34
CA ARG A 173 2.07 5.74 -13.23
C ARG A 173 1.18 5.38 -12.04
N LEU A 174 0.23 6.25 -11.68
CA LEU A 174 -0.75 5.96 -10.62
C LEU A 174 -1.63 4.74 -10.96
N LYS A 175 -2.06 4.59 -12.22
CA LYS A 175 -2.79 3.40 -12.66
C LYS A 175 -1.93 2.15 -12.56
N ASP A 176 -0.67 2.22 -12.99
CA ASP A 176 0.27 1.09 -12.92
C ASP A 176 0.52 0.66 -11.47
N LEU A 177 0.77 1.62 -10.58
CA LEU A 177 0.90 1.36 -9.14
C LEU A 177 -0.35 0.73 -8.56
N GLN A 178 -1.54 1.20 -8.95
CA GLN A 178 -2.80 0.63 -8.49
C GLN A 178 -3.00 -0.81 -8.99
N GLN A 179 -2.63 -1.11 -10.23
CA GLN A 179 -2.66 -2.47 -10.78
C GLN A 179 -1.68 -3.38 -10.04
N ASN A 180 -0.45 -2.91 -9.78
CA ASN A 180 0.56 -3.63 -9.02
C ASN A 180 0.10 -3.89 -7.58
N CYS A 181 -0.50 -2.90 -6.92
CA CYS A 181 -1.07 -3.05 -5.58
C CYS A 181 -2.12 -4.16 -5.55
N ASN A 182 -3.07 -4.14 -6.50
CA ASN A 182 -4.09 -5.19 -6.62
C ASN A 182 -3.47 -6.57 -6.88
N ALA A 183 -2.38 -6.65 -7.66
CA ALA A 183 -1.68 -7.90 -7.92
C ALA A 183 -1.01 -8.45 -6.65
N PHE A 184 -0.34 -7.60 -5.86
CA PHE A 184 0.24 -8.00 -4.58
C PHE A 184 -0.81 -8.37 -3.55
N GLU A 185 -1.92 -7.64 -3.46
CA GLU A 185 -3.06 -7.97 -2.59
C GLU A 185 -3.64 -9.33 -2.97
N LYS A 186 -3.86 -9.58 -4.26
CA LYS A 186 -4.32 -10.89 -4.74
C LYS A 186 -3.33 -12.00 -4.40
N LYS A 187 -2.03 -11.78 -4.61
CA LYS A 187 -0.98 -12.76 -4.27
C LYS A 187 -0.97 -13.06 -2.76
N ALA A 188 -1.10 -12.04 -1.91
CA ALA A 188 -1.19 -12.20 -0.47
C ALA A 188 -2.44 -12.99 -0.07
N CYS A 189 -3.61 -12.66 -0.63
CA CYS A 189 -4.86 -13.37 -0.38
C CYS A 189 -4.76 -14.85 -0.75
N ASN A 190 -4.26 -15.16 -1.96
CA ASN A 190 -4.05 -16.55 -2.39
C ASN A 190 -3.13 -17.30 -1.42
N GLN A 191 -2.03 -16.67 -1.01
CA GLN A 191 -1.08 -17.30 -0.08
C GLN A 191 -1.71 -17.63 1.28
N LEU A 192 -2.66 -16.81 1.74
CA LEU A 192 -3.39 -17.05 2.99
C LEU A 192 -4.49 -18.09 2.84
N GLU A 193 -5.16 -18.13 1.69
CA GLU A 193 -6.09 -19.21 1.34
C GLU A 193 -5.35 -20.56 1.31
N ASP A 194 -4.16 -20.62 0.71
CA ASP A 194 -3.33 -21.83 0.74
C ASP A 194 -2.96 -22.26 2.17
N LEU A 195 -2.67 -21.31 3.06
CA LEU A 195 -2.39 -21.60 4.47
C LEU A 195 -3.63 -22.11 5.21
N ARG A 196 -4.81 -21.56 4.89
CA ARG A 196 -6.10 -22.03 5.41
C ARG A 196 -6.43 -23.44 4.94
N ASP A 197 -6.24 -23.72 3.66
CA ASP A 197 -6.52 -25.03 3.09
C ASP A 197 -5.61 -26.10 3.71
N LYS A 198 -4.32 -25.79 3.90
CA LYS A 198 -3.38 -26.66 4.62
C LYS A 198 -3.77 -26.88 6.08
N PHE A 199 -4.25 -25.84 6.77
CA PHE A 199 -4.79 -25.99 8.14
C PHE A 199 -5.94 -26.99 8.15
N LEU A 200 -6.93 -26.80 7.27
CA LEU A 200 -8.12 -27.63 7.19
C LEU A 200 -7.77 -29.07 6.78
N GLU A 201 -6.82 -29.26 5.86
CA GLU A 201 -6.33 -30.58 5.46
C GLU A 201 -5.77 -31.35 6.65
N ILE A 202 -4.85 -30.76 7.42
CA ILE A 202 -4.23 -31.42 8.58
C ILE A 202 -5.29 -31.74 9.64
N VAL A 203 -6.16 -30.80 9.97
CA VAL A 203 -7.20 -31.02 10.98
C VAL A 203 -8.20 -32.11 10.55
N THR A 204 -8.62 -32.09 9.30
CA THR A 204 -9.60 -33.05 8.77
C THR A 204 -9.00 -34.45 8.73
N SER A 205 -7.72 -34.57 8.37
CA SER A 205 -7.00 -35.86 8.39
C SER A 205 -6.91 -36.48 9.79
N ARG A 206 -7.05 -35.68 10.86
CA ARG A 206 -6.91 -36.10 12.27
C ARG A 206 -8.23 -36.19 13.03
N GLY A 207 -9.37 -36.19 12.32
CA GLY A 207 -10.68 -36.39 12.93
C GLY A 207 -11.38 -35.11 13.41
N GLY A 208 -10.96 -33.94 12.93
CA GLY A 208 -11.79 -32.73 12.97
C GLY A 208 -11.86 -31.99 14.30
N ASN A 209 -10.79 -32.01 15.11
CA ASN A 209 -10.75 -31.27 16.37
C ASN A 209 -10.49 -29.75 16.20
N PHE A 210 -10.34 -29.25 14.96
CA PHE A 210 -10.09 -27.85 14.58
C PHE A 210 -8.98 -27.16 15.37
N LYS A 211 -7.94 -27.92 15.74
CA LYS A 211 -6.80 -27.45 16.51
C LYS A 211 -5.49 -27.92 15.90
N LEU A 212 -4.49 -27.05 15.88
CA LEU A 212 -3.14 -27.36 15.45
C LEU A 212 -2.17 -27.25 16.62
N SER A 213 -1.29 -28.24 16.75
CA SER A 213 -0.11 -28.11 17.61
C SER A 213 0.98 -27.29 16.94
N LYS A 214 1.98 -26.84 17.71
CA LYS A 214 3.17 -26.13 17.18
C LYS A 214 3.88 -26.90 16.07
N SER A 215 4.03 -28.22 16.21
CA SER A 215 4.63 -29.07 15.17
C SER A 215 3.80 -29.13 13.89
N ASP A 216 2.47 -29.07 14.00
CA ASP A 216 1.60 -29.06 12.82
C ASP A 216 1.69 -27.71 12.11
N PHE A 217 1.75 -26.64 12.89
CA PHE A 217 1.91 -25.28 12.38
C PHE A 217 3.23 -25.09 11.62
N GLN A 218 4.33 -25.64 12.16
CA GLN A 218 5.62 -25.71 11.46
C GLN A 218 5.52 -26.49 10.14
N THR A 219 4.73 -27.56 10.10
CA THR A 219 4.50 -28.37 8.89
C THR A 219 3.70 -27.60 7.81
N ILE A 220 2.78 -26.73 8.20
CA ILE A 220 1.98 -25.90 7.28
C ILE A 220 2.84 -24.83 6.63
N LEU A 221 3.58 -24.11 7.47
CA LEU A 221 4.38 -22.98 7.03
C LEU A 221 5.60 -23.42 6.25
N LYS A 222 6.16 -24.61 6.54
CA LYS A 222 7.40 -25.13 5.90
C LYS A 222 8.47 -24.05 5.78
N SER A 223 8.52 -23.14 6.75
CA SER A 223 9.38 -21.98 6.69
C SER A 223 10.83 -22.37 6.96
N SER A 224 11.73 -21.69 6.28
CA SER A 224 13.17 -21.78 6.51
C SER A 224 13.59 -21.14 7.85
N ASN A 225 12.70 -20.34 8.46
CA ASN A 225 12.95 -19.61 9.69
C ASN A 225 12.08 -20.16 10.84
N PRO A 226 12.58 -21.14 11.63
CA PRO A 226 11.83 -21.72 12.74
C PRO A 226 11.56 -20.73 13.88
N GLU A 227 12.44 -19.74 14.10
CA GLU A 227 12.23 -18.72 15.14
C GLU A 227 11.02 -17.83 14.81
N LEU A 228 10.88 -17.46 13.53
CA LEU A 228 9.72 -16.70 13.07
C LEU A 228 8.42 -17.50 13.20
N VAL A 229 8.44 -18.79 12.86
CA VAL A 229 7.28 -19.66 13.03
C VAL A 229 6.87 -19.75 14.50
N ASP A 230 7.86 -19.84 15.39
CA ASP A 230 7.64 -19.90 16.83
C ASP A 230 7.03 -18.60 17.37
N GLU A 231 7.55 -17.44 16.97
CA GLU A 231 6.99 -16.13 17.34
C GLU A 231 5.54 -15.96 16.84
N ILE A 232 5.26 -16.39 15.61
CA ILE A 232 3.90 -16.36 15.05
C ILE A 232 3.01 -17.31 15.84
N PHE A 233 3.45 -18.52 16.13
CA PHE A 233 2.67 -19.49 16.89
C PHE A 233 2.33 -18.99 18.30
N GLU A 234 3.30 -18.45 19.03
CA GLU A 234 3.11 -17.86 20.36
C GLU A 234 2.15 -16.65 20.33
N THR A 235 2.14 -15.92 19.20
CA THR A 235 1.18 -14.83 19.00
C THR A 235 -0.25 -15.34 18.79
N LEU A 236 -0.41 -16.51 18.16
CA LEU A 236 -1.70 -17.16 17.94
C LEU A 236 -2.22 -17.84 19.21
N ASP A 237 -1.34 -18.52 19.95
CA ASP A 237 -1.62 -19.26 21.19
C ASP A 237 -1.60 -18.34 22.41
N LYS A 238 -2.52 -17.38 22.44
CA LYS A 238 -2.58 -16.35 23.50
C LYS A 238 -2.82 -16.91 24.90
N ASP A 239 -3.37 -18.12 25.00
CA ASP A 239 -3.64 -18.82 26.26
C ASP A 239 -2.55 -19.83 26.67
N ASP A 240 -1.43 -19.89 25.94
CA ASP A 240 -0.29 -20.79 26.20
C ASP A 240 -0.75 -22.25 26.33
N SER A 241 -1.73 -22.63 25.50
CA SER A 241 -2.35 -23.94 25.50
C SER A 241 -1.52 -24.99 24.76
N GLY A 242 -0.50 -24.54 24.01
CA GLY A 242 0.31 -25.33 23.10
C GLY A 242 -0.42 -25.70 21.80
N VAL A 243 -1.62 -25.16 21.57
CA VAL A 243 -2.45 -25.44 20.41
C VAL A 243 -3.17 -24.18 19.91
N VAL A 244 -3.34 -24.05 18.61
CA VAL A 244 -4.11 -22.96 17.99
C VAL A 244 -5.40 -23.52 17.41
N ASP A 245 -6.55 -23.03 17.84
CA ASP A 245 -7.83 -23.39 17.23
C ASP A 245 -8.11 -22.61 15.93
N TRP A 246 -9.03 -23.11 15.11
CA TRP A 246 -9.41 -22.47 13.84
C TRP A 246 -9.85 -21.01 13.99
N GLY A 247 -10.58 -20.69 15.06
CA GLY A 247 -11.04 -19.32 15.32
C GLY A 247 -9.88 -18.39 15.66
N GLN A 248 -8.95 -18.84 16.51
CA GLN A 248 -7.72 -18.12 16.81
C GLN A 248 -6.86 -17.93 15.55
N PHE A 249 -6.73 -18.97 14.71
CA PHE A 249 -6.02 -18.90 13.45
C PHE A 249 -6.66 -17.87 12.50
N GLU A 250 -7.98 -17.94 12.24
CA GLU A 250 -8.64 -17.00 11.33
C GLU A 250 -8.58 -15.54 11.80
N LEU A 251 -8.82 -15.30 13.09
CA LEU A 251 -8.81 -13.95 13.66
C LEU A 251 -7.41 -13.32 13.56
N ASN A 252 -6.37 -14.08 13.90
CA ASN A 252 -5.03 -13.54 13.94
C ASN A 252 -4.32 -13.58 12.57
N CYS A 253 -4.64 -14.52 11.68
CA CYS A 253 -4.21 -14.44 10.28
C CYS A 253 -4.74 -13.16 9.62
N SER A 254 -5.97 -12.73 9.94
CA SER A 254 -6.45 -11.43 9.49
C SER A 254 -5.70 -10.26 10.11
N THR A 255 -5.13 -10.44 11.30
CA THR A 255 -4.34 -9.40 11.99
C THR A 255 -2.90 -9.33 11.46
N LEU A 256 -2.33 -10.44 10.98
CA LEU A 256 -1.09 -10.44 10.19
C LEU A 256 -1.24 -9.60 8.91
N ILE A 257 -2.46 -9.51 8.37
CA ILE A 257 -2.83 -8.69 7.19
C ILE A 257 -3.12 -7.24 7.58
N CYS A 258 -3.87 -7.02 8.68
CA CYS A 258 -4.40 -5.71 9.09
C CYS A 258 -3.50 -4.95 10.08
N GLY A 259 -2.34 -5.49 10.45
CA GLY A 259 -1.32 -4.77 11.22
C GLY A 259 -0.62 -3.64 10.44
N TYR A 260 -1.05 -3.40 9.20
CA TYR A 260 -0.62 -2.34 8.29
C TYR A 260 -1.73 -1.32 8.03
#